data_AF-L9MWN5-F1
#
_entry.id   AF-L9MWN5-F1
#
_cell.length_a   1.000
_cell.length_b   1.000
_cell.length_c   1.000
_cell.angle_alpha   90.00
_cell.angle_beta   90.00
_cell.angle_gamma   90.00
#
_symmetry.space_group_name_H-M   'P 1'
#
loop_
_entity.id
_entity.type
_entity.pdbx_description
1 polymer ?
#
loop_
_entity_poly.entity_id
_entity_poly.type
_entity_poly.pdbx_seq_one_letter_code
_entity_poly.pdbx_strand_id
1 'polypeptide(L)'
;MNKKVWLISSSMIFLTACNDDKTNIVTTPDYKEPKIIIVGHRGASALRPEHTLESYQKAIDDGADFIEPDLVSTKDGILVARHENEIGGTTNVSTLAQFADRKKTKIIDGVSLTGWFTEDFNASELNLIKARERIPALRPNNTQYNDQFNIPTLEQIIELAEKNYKKTGKIIGLYIETKHPTYFQKLNLGMEDPVLKTLAKYQYTREIAPIYLQSFEVSNLKYFKEQLTLYKTLKHAKIIQLYDDKKQAQQIMLRKV
;
A
#
# COMPACT_ATOMS: atom_id res chain seq x y z
N MET A 1 90.32 -26.64 -20.62
CA MET A 1 89.96 -26.04 -19.31
C MET A 1 88.68 -25.24 -19.49
N ASN A 2 87.53 -25.89 -19.29
CA ASN A 2 86.21 -25.33 -19.62
C ASN A 2 85.58 -24.67 -18.39
N LYS A 3 85.21 -23.40 -18.55
CA LYS A 3 84.46 -22.58 -17.60
C LYS A 3 83.00 -23.06 -17.55
N LYS A 4 82.44 -23.28 -16.35
CA LYS A 4 81.00 -23.47 -16.13
C LYS A 4 80.39 -22.14 -15.72
N VAL A 5 79.39 -21.67 -16.48
CA VAL A 5 78.51 -20.55 -16.12
C VAL A 5 77.24 -21.15 -15.53
N TRP A 6 76.79 -20.63 -14.39
CA TRP A 6 75.54 -21.00 -13.73
C TRP A 6 74.40 -20.08 -14.20
N LEU A 7 73.28 -20.69 -14.62
CA LEU A 7 72.02 -20.01 -14.89
C LEU A 7 71.04 -20.31 -13.75
N ILE A 8 70.60 -19.28 -13.04
CA ILE A 8 69.58 -19.36 -12.00
C ILE A 8 68.21 -19.15 -12.68
N SER A 9 67.36 -20.16 -12.64
CA SER A 9 65.97 -20.10 -13.10
C SER A 9 65.08 -19.63 -11.95
N SER A 10 64.43 -18.47 -12.12
CA SER A 10 63.42 -17.95 -11.21
C SER A 10 62.05 -18.48 -11.66
N SER A 11 61.41 -19.33 -10.86
CA SER A 11 60.05 -19.81 -11.10
C SER A 11 59.03 -18.82 -10.55
N MET A 12 58.27 -18.19 -11.44
CA MET A 12 57.12 -17.34 -11.09
C MET A 12 55.86 -18.21 -11.01
N ILE A 13 55.31 -18.35 -9.81
CA ILE A 13 54.03 -19.02 -9.57
C ILE A 13 52.91 -18.02 -9.89
N PHE A 14 52.15 -18.27 -10.95
CA PHE A 14 50.92 -17.54 -11.24
C PHE A 14 49.77 -18.16 -10.44
N LEU A 15 49.30 -17.45 -9.43
CA LEU A 15 48.00 -17.71 -8.79
C LEU A 15 46.90 -17.18 -9.71
N THR A 16 46.18 -18.08 -10.38
CA THR A 16 44.93 -17.73 -11.08
C THR A 16 43.82 -17.52 -10.06
N ALA A 17 43.51 -16.26 -9.78
CA ALA A 17 42.28 -15.88 -9.07
C ALA A 17 41.10 -15.99 -10.05
N CYS A 18 40.22 -16.98 -9.82
CA CYS A 18 38.90 -17.01 -10.46
C CYS A 18 38.05 -15.90 -9.85
N ASN A 19 37.94 -14.77 -10.56
CA ASN A 19 37.00 -13.72 -10.21
C ASN A 19 35.61 -14.15 -10.71
N ASP A 20 34.80 -14.71 -9.83
CA ASP A 20 33.40 -15.06 -10.09
C ASP A 20 32.54 -13.78 -10.04
N ASP A 21 32.81 -12.83 -10.94
CA ASP A 21 31.97 -11.64 -11.16
C ASP A 21 30.72 -12.03 -11.95
N LYS A 22 29.87 -12.86 -11.35
CA LYS A 22 28.46 -12.90 -11.73
C LYS A 22 27.79 -11.68 -11.12
N THR A 23 27.97 -10.54 -11.76
CA THR A 23 26.98 -9.47 -11.67
C THR A 23 25.66 -10.06 -12.14
N ASN A 24 24.85 -10.54 -11.20
CA ASN A 24 23.43 -10.79 -11.46
C ASN A 24 22.85 -9.43 -11.83
N ILE A 25 22.82 -9.13 -13.13
CA ILE A 25 22.02 -8.05 -13.67
C ILE A 25 20.60 -8.44 -13.29
N VAL A 26 20.10 -7.90 -12.19
CA VAL A 26 18.69 -7.99 -11.83
C VAL A 26 17.97 -7.15 -12.88
N THR A 27 17.62 -7.78 -13.99
CA THR A 27 16.75 -7.17 -15.00
C THR A 27 15.41 -6.97 -14.31
N THR A 28 15.07 -5.72 -14.04
CA THR A 28 13.73 -5.37 -13.57
C THR A 28 12.73 -5.89 -14.58
N PRO A 29 11.73 -6.69 -14.17
CA PRO A 29 10.74 -7.21 -15.09
C PRO A 29 10.02 -6.05 -15.78
N ASP A 30 9.88 -6.14 -17.10
CA ASP A 30 9.12 -5.15 -17.87
C ASP A 30 7.63 -5.36 -17.62
N TYR A 31 7.03 -4.53 -16.77
CA TYR A 31 5.59 -4.57 -16.52
C TYR A 31 4.85 -3.96 -17.71
N LYS A 32 4.12 -4.81 -18.44
CA LYS A 32 3.20 -4.37 -19.48
C LYS A 32 1.77 -4.34 -18.94
N GLU A 33 1.23 -3.14 -18.79
CA GLU A 33 -0.14 -2.95 -18.33
C GLU A 33 -1.14 -3.64 -19.28
N PRO A 34 -2.07 -4.46 -18.75
CA PRO A 34 -3.08 -5.10 -19.57
C PRO A 34 -4.07 -4.07 -20.13
N LYS A 35 -4.68 -4.40 -21.28
CA LYS A 35 -5.70 -3.54 -21.92
C LYS A 35 -6.91 -3.29 -21.00
N ILE A 36 -7.26 -4.29 -20.19
CA ILE A 36 -8.30 -4.22 -19.17
C ILE A 36 -7.62 -4.52 -17.85
N ILE A 37 -7.76 -3.61 -16.89
CA ILE A 37 -7.21 -3.75 -15.55
C ILE A 37 -8.31 -4.24 -14.62
N ILE A 38 -8.04 -5.33 -13.89
CA ILE A 38 -8.91 -5.85 -12.84
C ILE A 38 -8.40 -5.35 -11.49
N VAL A 39 -9.18 -4.48 -10.85
CA VAL A 39 -8.85 -3.91 -9.54
C VAL A 39 -9.70 -4.58 -8.46
N GLY A 40 -9.06 -5.23 -7.50
CA GLY A 40 -9.70 -5.74 -6.29
C GLY A 40 -10.04 -4.59 -5.35
N HIS A 41 -11.19 -3.93 -5.56
CA HIS A 41 -11.70 -2.83 -4.75
C HIS A 41 -11.90 -3.27 -3.29
N ARG A 42 -11.05 -2.76 -2.40
CA ARG A 42 -10.91 -3.20 -1.00
C ARG A 42 -10.60 -4.70 -0.84
N GLY A 43 -9.93 -5.26 -1.84
CA GLY A 43 -9.75 -6.70 -2.06
C GLY A 43 -10.98 -7.34 -2.72
N ALA A 44 -11.28 -8.60 -2.38
CA ALA A 44 -12.49 -9.29 -2.77
C ALA A 44 -13.60 -9.02 -1.74
N SER A 45 -13.99 -7.75 -1.58
CA SER A 45 -14.88 -7.29 -0.50
C SER A 45 -16.28 -7.91 -0.51
N ALA A 46 -16.71 -8.47 -1.64
CA ALA A 46 -17.94 -9.26 -1.71
C ALA A 46 -17.84 -10.66 -1.07
N LEU A 47 -16.61 -11.15 -0.84
CA LEU A 47 -16.31 -12.52 -0.40
C LEU A 47 -15.60 -12.56 0.97
N ARG A 48 -14.97 -11.47 1.40
CA ARG A 48 -14.30 -11.31 2.70
C ARG A 48 -14.54 -9.89 3.25
N PRO A 49 -14.47 -9.67 4.58
CA PRO A 49 -14.49 -8.33 5.15
C PRO A 49 -13.47 -7.42 4.46
N GLU A 50 -13.92 -6.24 4.03
CA GLU A 50 -13.13 -5.30 3.25
C GLU A 50 -11.84 -4.87 3.97
N HIS A 51 -10.79 -4.58 3.20
CA HIS A 51 -9.47 -4.17 3.70
C HIS A 51 -8.84 -5.11 4.73
N THR A 52 -8.92 -6.41 4.50
CA THR A 52 -8.16 -7.43 5.23
C THR A 52 -7.11 -8.04 4.29
N LEU A 53 -6.01 -8.59 4.83
CA LEU A 53 -5.02 -9.30 3.99
C LEU A 53 -5.69 -10.47 3.25
N GLU A 54 -6.68 -11.09 3.87
CA GLU A 54 -7.47 -12.19 3.34
C GLU A 54 -8.37 -11.75 2.18
N SER A 55 -8.96 -10.55 2.27
CA SER A 55 -9.69 -9.95 1.14
C SER A 55 -8.76 -9.65 -0.03
N TYR A 56 -7.57 -9.08 0.24
CA TYR A 56 -6.58 -8.80 -0.81
C TYR A 56 -6.03 -10.07 -1.44
N GLN A 57 -5.67 -11.08 -0.64
CA GLN A 57 -5.21 -12.37 -1.15
C GLN A 57 -6.29 -13.04 -2.00
N LYS A 58 -7.55 -13.01 -1.57
CA LYS A 58 -8.65 -13.57 -2.37
C LYS A 58 -8.80 -12.86 -3.73
N ALA A 59 -8.64 -11.54 -3.77
CA ALA A 59 -8.64 -10.81 -5.04
C ALA A 59 -7.47 -11.21 -5.94
N ILE A 60 -6.27 -11.37 -5.37
CA ILE A 60 -5.08 -11.84 -6.10
C ILE A 60 -5.33 -13.24 -6.69
N ASP A 61 -5.87 -14.15 -5.89
CA ASP A 61 -6.19 -15.53 -6.28
C ASP A 61 -7.24 -15.57 -7.40
N ASP A 62 -8.21 -14.66 -7.36
CA ASP A 62 -9.25 -14.50 -8.39
C ASP A 62 -8.77 -13.79 -9.66
N GLY A 63 -7.49 -13.40 -9.71
CA GLY A 63 -6.87 -12.90 -10.92
C GLY A 63 -6.71 -11.39 -10.97
N ALA A 64 -6.97 -10.64 -9.89
CA ALA A 64 -6.77 -9.19 -9.89
C ALA A 64 -5.34 -8.79 -10.32
N ASP A 65 -5.25 -7.69 -11.06
CA ASP A 65 -4.01 -7.04 -11.46
C ASP A 65 -3.53 -6.07 -10.37
N PHE A 66 -4.47 -5.45 -9.67
CA PHE A 66 -4.22 -4.52 -8.57
C PHE A 66 -5.07 -4.89 -7.34
N ILE A 67 -4.52 -4.65 -6.16
CA ILE A 67 -5.29 -4.55 -4.92
C ILE A 67 -5.41 -3.08 -4.51
N GLU A 68 -6.57 -2.71 -3.99
CA GLU A 68 -6.94 -1.32 -3.75
C GLU A 68 -7.15 -1.10 -2.25
N PRO A 69 -6.17 -0.50 -1.55
CA PRO A 69 -6.32 -0.08 -0.17
C PRO A 69 -6.72 1.40 -0.03
N ASP A 70 -7.73 1.64 0.77
CA ASP A 70 -8.04 2.94 1.35
C ASP A 70 -7.20 3.15 2.60
N LEU A 71 -6.46 4.25 2.71
CA LEU A 71 -5.57 4.53 3.84
C LEU A 71 -6.09 5.64 4.73
N VAL A 72 -5.94 5.42 6.03
CA VAL A 72 -6.14 6.38 7.11
C VAL A 72 -4.98 6.29 8.10
N SER A 73 -4.68 7.40 8.79
CA SER A 73 -3.61 7.42 9.81
C SER A 73 -4.10 6.95 11.18
N THR A 74 -3.20 6.28 11.89
CA THR A 74 -3.30 6.06 13.34
C THR A 74 -2.75 7.25 14.12
N LYS A 75 -2.95 7.26 15.44
CA LYS A 75 -2.42 8.28 16.36
C LYS A 75 -0.90 8.41 16.29
N ASP A 76 -0.20 7.29 16.07
CA ASP A 76 1.26 7.19 15.93
C ASP A 76 1.73 7.32 14.47
N GLY A 77 0.86 7.73 13.55
CA GLY A 77 1.22 8.06 12.15
C GLY A 77 1.46 6.85 11.25
N ILE A 78 1.06 5.65 11.68
CA ILE A 78 1.09 4.44 10.85
C ILE A 78 -0.14 4.44 9.94
N LEU A 79 0.05 4.06 8.69
CA LEU A 79 -1.04 3.96 7.73
C LEU A 79 -1.66 2.57 7.79
N VAL A 80 -2.96 2.54 8.05
CA VAL A 80 -3.78 1.32 8.08
C VAL A 80 -4.85 1.35 7.01
N ALA A 81 -5.21 0.18 6.48
CA ALA A 81 -6.19 0.11 5.41
C ALA A 81 -7.61 0.05 5.96
N ARG A 82 -8.40 1.12 5.73
CA ARG A 82 -9.80 1.26 6.10
C ARG A 82 -10.46 2.34 5.22
N HIS A 83 -11.66 2.07 4.70
CA HIS A 83 -12.40 3.04 3.88
C HIS A 83 -12.83 4.31 4.62
N GLU A 84 -13.04 4.25 5.92
CA GLU A 84 -13.36 5.41 6.75
C GLU A 84 -12.49 5.34 8.00
N ASN A 85 -12.14 6.50 8.56
CA ASN A 85 -11.41 6.53 9.83
C ASN A 85 -12.32 6.21 11.02
N GLU A 86 -13.65 6.37 10.90
CA GLU A 86 -14.61 5.79 11.84
C GLU A 86 -14.73 4.27 11.62
N ILE A 87 -14.47 3.48 12.66
CA ILE A 87 -14.32 2.02 12.57
C ILE A 87 -15.39 1.23 13.35
N GLY A 88 -16.37 1.88 13.96
CA GLY A 88 -17.40 1.25 14.80
C GLY A 88 -18.35 0.33 14.03
N GLY A 89 -18.67 0.64 12.78
CA GLY A 89 -19.58 -0.17 11.94
C GLY A 89 -18.91 -1.32 11.18
N THR A 90 -17.60 -1.47 11.30
CA THR A 90 -16.76 -2.28 10.40
C THR A 90 -15.68 -3.04 11.16
N THR A 91 -15.75 -3.01 12.49
CA THR A 91 -14.89 -3.76 13.40
C THR A 91 -15.65 -4.20 14.63
N ASN A 92 -14.98 -4.97 15.49
CA ASN A 92 -15.48 -5.32 16.81
C ASN A 92 -15.18 -4.30 17.92
N VAL A 93 -14.65 -3.11 17.62
CA VAL A 93 -14.21 -2.14 18.64
C VAL A 93 -15.29 -1.82 19.67
N SER A 94 -16.56 -1.75 19.25
CA SER A 94 -17.70 -1.46 20.12
C SER A 94 -18.00 -2.56 21.15
N THR A 95 -17.47 -3.76 20.95
CA THR A 95 -17.62 -4.91 21.86
C THR A 95 -16.43 -5.08 22.81
N LEU A 96 -15.37 -4.28 22.66
CA LEU A 96 -14.16 -4.36 23.48
C LEU A 96 -14.24 -3.35 24.63
N ALA A 97 -14.45 -3.84 25.86
CA ALA A 97 -14.66 -2.99 27.03
C ALA A 97 -13.50 -2.02 27.28
N GLN A 98 -12.25 -2.45 27.04
CA GLN A 98 -11.05 -1.62 27.19
C GLN A 98 -11.01 -0.39 26.27
N PHE A 99 -11.85 -0.34 25.24
CA PHE A 99 -11.94 0.77 24.30
C PHE A 99 -13.27 1.53 24.38
N ALA A 100 -14.16 1.22 25.33
CA ALA A 100 -15.46 1.88 25.48
C ALA A 100 -15.32 3.42 25.59
N ASP A 101 -14.36 3.88 26.40
CA ASP A 101 -14.10 5.31 26.65
C ASP A 101 -13.46 6.04 25.45
N ARG A 102 -13.15 5.32 24.36
CA ARG A 102 -12.58 5.90 23.13
C ARG A 102 -13.65 6.35 22.14
N LYS A 103 -14.93 6.09 22.43
CA LYS A 103 -16.04 6.58 21.61
C LYS A 103 -16.13 8.10 21.72
N LYS A 104 -16.11 8.81 20.59
CA LYS A 104 -16.15 10.28 20.54
C LYS A 104 -17.09 10.76 19.44
N THR A 105 -17.42 12.04 19.47
CA THR A 105 -18.05 12.75 18.34
C THR A 105 -17.01 13.64 17.67
N LYS A 106 -16.89 13.57 16.35
CA LYS A 106 -15.96 14.39 15.54
C LYS A 106 -16.66 14.91 14.29
N ILE A 107 -16.18 16.03 13.77
CA ILE A 107 -16.61 16.56 12.47
C ILE A 107 -15.53 16.21 11.44
N ILE A 108 -15.91 15.39 10.46
CA ILE A 108 -15.04 14.97 9.35
C ILE A 108 -15.74 15.42 8.08
N ASP A 109 -15.05 16.25 7.29
CA ASP A 109 -15.57 16.84 6.05
C ASP A 109 -16.96 17.49 6.17
N GLY A 110 -17.20 18.15 7.31
CA GLY A 110 -18.46 18.83 7.61
C GLY A 110 -19.57 17.93 8.16
N VAL A 111 -19.33 16.63 8.30
CA VAL A 111 -20.28 15.65 8.83
C VAL A 111 -19.93 15.30 10.28
N SER A 112 -20.92 15.39 11.18
CA SER A 112 -20.78 14.94 12.57
C SER A 112 -20.93 13.43 12.66
N LEU A 113 -19.87 12.74 13.08
CA LEU A 113 -19.82 11.30 13.26
C LEU A 113 -19.57 10.99 14.73
N THR A 114 -20.25 9.97 15.26
CA THR A 114 -20.03 9.48 16.63
C THR A 114 -19.64 8.01 16.61
N GLY A 115 -18.45 7.70 17.09
CA GLY A 115 -17.86 6.38 16.94
C GLY A 115 -16.44 6.29 17.46
N TRP A 116 -15.67 5.35 16.91
CA TRP A 116 -14.27 5.14 17.25
C TRP A 116 -13.43 5.46 16.03
N PHE A 117 -12.38 6.26 16.18
CA PHE A 117 -11.63 6.77 15.04
C PHE A 117 -10.19 6.30 15.05
N THR A 118 -9.63 5.91 13.89
CA THR A 118 -8.27 5.36 13.80
C THR A 118 -7.20 6.28 14.41
N GLU A 119 -7.34 7.59 14.24
CA GLU A 119 -6.42 8.58 14.81
C GLU A 119 -6.50 8.74 16.33
N ASP A 120 -7.47 8.10 16.99
CA ASP A 120 -7.45 8.00 18.44
C ASP A 120 -6.56 6.85 18.92
N PHE A 121 -6.21 5.86 18.09
CA PHE A 121 -5.50 4.62 18.45
C PHE A 121 -4.08 4.58 17.90
N ASN A 122 -3.16 4.00 18.66
CA ASN A 122 -1.88 3.56 18.11
C ASN A 122 -2.07 2.28 17.27
N ALA A 123 -1.17 2.01 16.34
CA ALA A 123 -1.24 0.81 15.49
C ALA A 123 -1.29 -0.50 16.29
N SER A 124 -0.56 -0.56 17.41
CA SER A 124 -0.56 -1.73 18.30
C SER A 124 -1.91 -1.96 18.98
N GLU A 125 -2.66 -0.90 19.32
CA GLU A 125 -4.02 -1.02 19.84
C GLU A 125 -4.99 -1.48 18.74
N LEU A 126 -4.88 -0.92 17.53
CA LEU A 126 -5.71 -1.34 16.39
C LEU A 126 -5.51 -2.80 16.01
N ASN A 127 -4.31 -3.36 16.23
CA ASN A 127 -4.05 -4.78 15.98
C ASN A 127 -4.84 -5.73 16.92
N LEU A 128 -5.40 -5.21 18.03
CA LEU A 128 -6.31 -5.96 18.90
C LEU A 128 -7.76 -5.94 18.38
N ILE A 129 -8.08 -5.04 17.46
CA ILE A 129 -9.39 -4.85 16.86
C ILE A 129 -9.48 -5.68 15.57
N LYS A 130 -10.62 -6.34 15.39
CA LYS A 130 -10.84 -7.27 14.27
C LYS A 130 -11.89 -6.71 13.32
N ALA A 131 -11.68 -6.95 12.02
CA ALA A 131 -12.57 -6.50 10.96
C ALA A 131 -13.93 -7.24 11.00
N ARG A 132 -14.98 -6.53 10.60
CA ARG A 132 -16.33 -7.05 10.40
C ARG A 132 -16.88 -6.63 9.04
N GLU A 133 -17.81 -7.42 8.52
CA GLU A 133 -18.58 -7.08 7.33
C GLU A 133 -19.34 -5.75 7.51
N ARG A 134 -19.17 -4.83 6.57
CA ARG A 134 -19.74 -3.46 6.60
C ARG A 134 -21.24 -3.43 6.33
N ILE A 135 -21.71 -4.28 5.42
CA ILE A 135 -23.09 -4.31 4.92
C ILE A 135 -23.68 -5.72 5.04
N PRO A 136 -23.81 -6.25 6.27
CA PRO A 136 -24.20 -7.66 6.51
C PRO A 136 -25.58 -8.02 5.94
N ALA A 137 -26.48 -7.04 5.79
CA ALA A 137 -27.78 -7.25 5.15
C ALA A 137 -27.65 -7.58 3.64
N LEU A 138 -26.62 -7.05 2.96
CA LEU A 138 -26.36 -7.29 1.54
C LEU A 138 -25.32 -8.40 1.30
N ARG A 139 -24.40 -8.60 2.25
CA ARG A 139 -23.33 -9.60 2.19
C ARG A 139 -23.37 -10.54 3.42
N PRO A 140 -24.48 -11.25 3.66
CA PRO A 140 -24.63 -12.06 4.88
C PRO A 140 -23.57 -13.15 4.98
N ASN A 141 -23.14 -13.73 3.85
CA ASN A 141 -22.09 -14.75 3.83
C ASN A 141 -20.73 -14.24 4.35
N ASN A 142 -20.45 -12.93 4.30
CA ASN A 142 -19.19 -12.41 4.83
C ASN A 142 -19.16 -12.36 6.36
N THR A 143 -20.33 -12.37 7.02
CA THR A 143 -20.41 -12.32 8.49
C THR A 143 -19.77 -13.52 9.17
N GLN A 144 -19.63 -14.65 8.46
CA GLN A 144 -18.91 -15.82 8.96
C GLN A 144 -17.43 -15.52 9.27
N TYR A 145 -16.86 -14.46 8.69
CA TYR A 145 -15.47 -14.03 8.89
C TYR A 145 -15.33 -12.88 9.89
N ASN A 146 -16.43 -12.44 10.50
CA ASN A 146 -16.37 -11.40 11.52
C ASN A 146 -15.42 -11.82 12.64
N ASP A 147 -14.62 -10.87 13.09
CA ASP A 147 -13.76 -10.98 14.26
C ASP A 147 -12.55 -11.90 14.09
N GLN A 148 -12.26 -12.34 12.86
CA GLN A 148 -11.14 -13.24 12.56
C GLN A 148 -9.88 -12.49 12.14
N PHE A 149 -10.03 -11.44 11.32
CA PHE A 149 -8.93 -10.80 10.61
C PHE A 149 -8.56 -9.44 11.20
N ASN A 150 -7.27 -9.11 11.13
CA ASN A 150 -6.72 -7.84 11.59
C ASN A 150 -6.95 -6.73 10.56
N ILE A 151 -6.85 -5.49 11.02
CA ILE A 151 -6.70 -4.31 10.15
C ILE A 151 -5.23 -4.24 9.71
N PRO A 152 -4.92 -4.36 8.41
CA PRO A 152 -3.54 -4.37 7.94
C PRO A 152 -2.96 -2.98 7.80
N THR A 153 -1.64 -2.87 7.98
CA THR A 153 -0.87 -1.68 7.62
C THR A 153 -0.55 -1.66 6.13
N LEU A 154 -0.18 -0.49 5.59
CA LEU A 154 0.33 -0.40 4.21
C LEU A 154 1.56 -1.30 3.98
N GLU A 155 2.45 -1.40 4.96
CA GLU A 155 3.63 -2.28 4.91
C GLU A 155 3.23 -3.75 4.71
N GLN A 156 2.27 -4.25 5.49
CA GLN A 156 1.78 -5.62 5.37
C GLN A 156 1.12 -5.91 4.01
N ILE A 157 0.47 -4.91 3.42
CA ILE A 157 -0.15 -5.03 2.09
C ILE A 157 0.92 -5.09 1.00
N ILE A 158 1.96 -4.27 1.09
CA ILE A 158 3.11 -4.32 0.18
C ILE A 158 3.81 -5.69 0.28
N GLU A 159 4.02 -6.17 1.50
CA GLU A 159 4.64 -7.47 1.76
C GLU A 159 3.81 -8.64 1.21
N LEU A 160 2.47 -8.56 1.28
CA LEU A 160 1.58 -9.55 0.67
C LEU A 160 1.78 -9.59 -0.86
N ALA A 161 1.74 -8.43 -1.52
CA ALA A 161 1.92 -8.34 -2.97
C ALA A 161 3.32 -8.80 -3.40
N GLU A 162 4.37 -8.38 -2.69
CA GLU A 162 5.74 -8.81 -2.95
C GLU A 162 5.91 -10.32 -2.75
N LYS A 163 5.35 -10.88 -1.68
CA LYS A 163 5.39 -12.32 -1.41
C LYS A 163 4.69 -13.10 -2.52
N ASN A 164 3.56 -12.62 -3.02
CA ASN A 164 2.89 -13.23 -4.17
C ASN A 164 3.77 -13.20 -5.41
N TYR A 165 4.41 -12.07 -5.71
CA TYR A 165 5.33 -11.94 -6.83
C TYR A 165 6.53 -12.90 -6.69
N LYS A 166 7.19 -12.94 -5.53
CA LYS A 166 8.31 -13.86 -5.26
C LYS A 166 7.91 -15.33 -5.42
N LYS A 167 6.67 -15.67 -5.10
CA LYS A 167 6.14 -17.05 -5.20
C LYS A 167 5.72 -17.44 -6.62
N THR A 168 5.12 -16.51 -7.37
CA THR A 168 4.38 -16.85 -8.61
C THR A 168 4.94 -16.18 -9.86
N GLY A 169 5.79 -15.15 -9.71
CA GLY A 169 6.18 -14.24 -10.78
C GLY A 169 5.09 -13.27 -11.23
N LYS A 170 3.83 -13.41 -10.75
CA LYS A 170 2.74 -12.50 -11.08
C LYS A 170 2.93 -11.18 -10.34
N ILE A 171 3.08 -10.09 -11.10
CA ILE A 171 3.12 -8.73 -10.57
C ILE A 171 1.71 -8.32 -10.16
N ILE A 172 1.58 -7.84 -8.92
CA ILE A 172 0.36 -7.24 -8.36
C ILE A 172 0.64 -5.78 -8.07
N GLY A 173 -0.11 -4.88 -8.71
CA GLY A 173 -0.05 -3.45 -8.48
C GLY A 173 -0.79 -3.02 -7.21
N LEU A 174 -0.52 -1.79 -6.77
CA LEU A 174 -1.22 -1.16 -5.65
C LEU A 174 -2.01 0.05 -6.15
N TYR A 175 -3.29 0.12 -5.80
CA TYR A 175 -4.19 1.21 -6.16
C TYR A 175 -4.63 1.91 -4.87
N ILE A 176 -3.81 2.82 -4.37
CA ILE A 176 -3.88 3.35 -3.01
C ILE A 176 -4.74 4.62 -2.99
N GLU A 177 -5.82 4.62 -2.22
CA GLU A 177 -6.59 5.83 -1.91
C GLU A 177 -6.14 6.43 -0.57
N THR A 178 -5.99 7.76 -0.48
CA THR A 178 -5.90 8.45 0.82
C THR A 178 -7.25 9.02 1.21
N LYS A 179 -7.81 8.61 2.36
CA LYS A 179 -9.12 9.08 2.86
C LYS A 179 -9.00 10.33 3.73
N HIS A 180 -9.77 11.37 3.41
CA HIS A 180 -9.80 12.64 4.15
C HIS A 180 -8.41 13.29 4.39
N PRO A 181 -7.51 13.36 3.40
CA PRO A 181 -6.16 13.91 3.62
C PRO A 181 -6.15 15.30 4.27
N THR A 182 -7.07 16.21 3.93
CA THR A 182 -7.12 17.53 4.59
C THR A 182 -7.50 17.43 6.07
N TYR A 183 -8.36 16.48 6.45
CA TYR A 183 -8.70 16.24 7.84
C TYR A 183 -7.46 15.79 8.63
N PHE A 184 -6.75 14.78 8.13
CA PHE A 184 -5.56 14.24 8.77
C PHE A 184 -4.41 15.24 8.84
N GLN A 185 -4.21 16.08 7.81
CA GLN A 185 -3.21 17.15 7.84
C GLN A 185 -3.45 18.13 9.00
N LYS A 186 -4.70 18.52 9.28
CA LYS A 186 -5.04 19.42 10.40
C LYS A 186 -4.70 18.83 11.78
N LEU A 187 -4.58 17.50 11.86
CA LEU A 187 -4.20 16.77 13.06
C LEU A 187 -2.69 16.51 13.15
N ASN A 188 -1.88 17.02 12.21
CA ASN A 188 -0.48 16.64 12.03
C ASN A 188 -0.27 15.14 11.75
N LEU A 189 -1.26 14.52 11.10
CA LEU A 189 -1.27 13.10 10.72
C LEU A 189 -1.40 12.92 9.20
N GLY A 190 -0.97 13.91 8.42
CA GLY A 190 -1.01 13.88 6.95
C GLY A 190 -0.37 12.61 6.39
N MET A 191 -1.01 12.03 5.37
CA MET A 191 -0.67 10.69 4.87
C MET A 191 0.29 10.70 3.68
N GLU A 192 0.42 11.83 2.99
CA GLU A 192 1.13 11.93 1.73
C GLU A 192 2.60 11.49 1.85
N ASP A 193 3.32 12.09 2.80
CA ASP A 193 4.70 11.76 3.10
C ASP A 193 4.83 10.31 3.62
N PRO A 194 4.04 9.85 4.61
CA PRO A 194 4.06 8.46 5.03
C PRO A 194 3.82 7.44 3.90
N VAL A 195 2.91 7.72 2.95
CA VAL A 195 2.66 6.85 1.79
C VAL A 195 3.93 6.75 0.96
N LEU A 196 4.50 7.88 0.52
CA LEU A 196 5.67 7.90 -0.34
C LEU A 196 6.90 7.28 0.34
N LYS A 197 7.11 7.59 1.63
CA LYS A 197 8.20 7.00 2.42
C LYS A 197 8.05 5.49 2.55
N THR A 198 6.83 4.99 2.81
CA THR A 198 6.58 3.56 2.93
C THR A 198 6.82 2.84 1.61
N LEU A 199 6.30 3.38 0.49
CA LEU A 199 6.56 2.85 -0.84
C LEU A 199 8.06 2.87 -1.20
N ALA A 200 8.82 3.88 -0.76
CA ALA A 200 10.25 3.96 -1.05
C ALA A 200 11.10 2.93 -0.29
N LYS A 201 10.59 2.32 0.79
CA LYS A 201 11.30 1.29 1.57
C LYS A 201 11.46 -0.02 0.79
N TYR A 202 10.46 -0.42 0.02
CA TYR A 202 10.43 -1.73 -0.62
C TYR A 202 10.98 -1.67 -2.04
N GLN A 203 11.86 -2.60 -2.40
CA GLN A 203 12.34 -2.71 -3.78
C GLN A 203 11.19 -3.05 -4.73
N TYR A 204 10.24 -3.86 -4.29
CA TYR A 204 9.05 -4.23 -5.06
C TYR A 204 8.27 -3.02 -5.58
N THR A 205 7.96 -2.06 -4.71
CA THR A 205 7.21 -0.84 -5.08
C THR A 205 8.06 0.20 -5.82
N ARG A 206 9.39 0.18 -5.65
CA ARG A 206 10.30 1.06 -6.39
C ARG A 206 10.51 0.63 -7.83
N GLU A 207 10.66 -0.68 -8.05
CA GLU A 207 11.23 -1.21 -9.30
C GLU A 207 10.33 -2.19 -10.05
N ILE A 208 9.27 -2.73 -9.42
CA ILE A 208 8.49 -3.85 -9.99
C ILE A 208 7.00 -3.47 -10.13
N ALA A 209 6.35 -3.14 -9.02
CA ALA A 209 4.91 -2.96 -8.99
C ALA A 209 4.48 -1.65 -9.66
N PRO A 210 3.45 -1.65 -10.52
CA PRO A 210 2.77 -0.42 -10.89
C PRO A 210 1.99 0.13 -9.67
N ILE A 211 2.02 1.45 -9.49
CA ILE A 211 1.36 2.11 -8.36
C ILE A 211 0.42 3.20 -8.88
N TYR A 212 -0.82 3.16 -8.42
CA TYR A 212 -1.78 4.24 -8.58
C TYR A 212 -2.07 4.89 -7.23
N LEU A 213 -1.88 6.20 -7.15
CA LEU A 213 -2.22 7.02 -5.99
C LEU A 213 -3.48 7.80 -6.32
N GLN A 214 -4.57 7.54 -5.60
CA GLN A 214 -5.86 8.14 -5.84
C GLN A 214 -6.37 8.94 -4.65
N SER A 215 -7.19 9.94 -4.93
CA SER A 215 -7.83 10.78 -3.93
C SER A 215 -8.98 11.55 -4.55
N PHE A 216 -9.99 11.85 -3.74
CA PHE A 216 -11.03 12.83 -4.08
C PHE A 216 -10.50 14.27 -3.92
N GLU A 217 -9.48 14.50 -3.10
CA GLU A 217 -8.97 15.83 -2.80
C GLU A 217 -7.87 16.27 -3.79
N VAL A 218 -8.17 17.28 -4.61
CA VAL A 218 -7.24 17.78 -5.65
C VAL A 218 -5.91 18.28 -5.07
N SER A 219 -5.93 18.93 -3.90
CA SER A 219 -4.71 19.43 -3.22
C SER A 219 -3.73 18.31 -2.88
N ASN A 220 -4.25 17.19 -2.38
CA ASN A 220 -3.48 15.98 -2.09
C ASN A 220 -2.82 15.41 -3.36
N LEU A 221 -3.54 15.33 -4.48
CA LEU A 221 -2.96 14.83 -5.73
C LEU A 221 -1.91 15.78 -6.33
N LYS A 222 -2.10 17.10 -6.19
CA LYS A 222 -1.06 18.07 -6.57
C LYS A 222 0.21 17.87 -5.76
N TYR A 223 0.07 17.66 -4.45
CA TYR A 223 1.20 17.35 -3.58
C TYR A 223 1.91 16.07 -4.03
N PHE A 224 1.17 14.97 -4.26
CA PHE A 224 1.77 13.74 -4.79
C PHE A 224 2.50 13.97 -6.12
N LYS A 225 1.90 14.71 -7.06
CA LYS A 225 2.52 15.03 -8.35
C LYS A 225 3.87 15.73 -8.16
N GLU A 226 3.92 16.74 -7.29
CA GLU A 226 5.15 17.48 -6.99
C GLU A 226 6.19 16.58 -6.34
N GLN A 227 5.81 15.82 -5.31
CA GLN A 227 6.75 14.96 -4.60
C GLN A 227 7.28 13.80 -5.46
N LEU A 228 6.47 13.22 -6.35
CA LEU A 228 6.93 12.16 -7.26
C LEU A 228 8.05 12.63 -8.20
N THR A 229 8.18 13.94 -8.46
CA THR A 229 9.36 14.47 -9.20
C THR A 229 10.66 14.37 -8.38
N LEU A 230 10.55 14.36 -7.05
CA LEU A 230 11.66 14.23 -6.10
C LEU A 230 11.96 12.76 -5.77
N TYR A 231 10.92 11.93 -5.62
CA TYR A 231 11.03 10.49 -5.40
C TYR A 231 11.27 9.73 -6.70
N LYS A 232 12.40 9.96 -7.36
CA LYS A 232 12.79 9.29 -8.63
C LYS A 232 12.87 7.76 -8.52
N THR A 233 12.89 7.23 -7.31
CA THR A 233 12.86 5.80 -7.02
C THR A 233 11.47 5.16 -7.18
N LEU A 234 10.38 5.93 -7.17
CA LEU A 234 9.02 5.43 -7.36
C LEU A 234 8.62 5.55 -8.84
N LYS A 235 9.36 4.85 -9.71
CA LYS A 235 9.33 5.03 -11.17
C LYS A 235 7.97 4.74 -11.80
N HIS A 236 7.18 3.86 -11.18
CA HIS A 236 5.92 3.37 -11.74
C HIS A 236 4.68 3.97 -11.06
N ALA A 237 4.86 5.00 -10.22
CA ALA A 237 3.75 5.69 -9.57
C ALA A 237 3.07 6.69 -10.51
N LYS A 238 1.75 6.59 -10.65
CA LYS A 238 0.91 7.60 -11.30
C LYS A 238 -0.20 8.05 -10.34
N ILE A 239 -0.73 9.24 -10.57
CA ILE A 239 -1.86 9.78 -9.81
C ILE A 239 -3.18 9.60 -10.55
N ILE A 240 -4.26 9.39 -9.81
CA ILE A 240 -5.63 9.25 -10.33
C ILE A 240 -6.55 10.19 -9.54
N GLN A 241 -7.30 11.03 -10.24
CA GLN A 241 -8.33 11.87 -9.62
C GLN A 241 -9.64 11.11 -9.54
N LEU A 242 -10.16 10.98 -8.33
CA LEU A 242 -11.52 10.51 -8.09
C LEU A 242 -12.51 11.67 -8.15
N TYR A 243 -13.72 11.39 -8.61
CA TYR A 243 -14.77 12.38 -8.74
C TYR A 243 -16.02 11.89 -8.03
N ASP A 244 -16.63 12.78 -7.25
CA ASP A 244 -17.97 12.57 -6.73
C ASP A 244 -19.01 13.09 -7.76
N ASP A 245 -20.22 12.54 -7.76
CA ASP A 245 -21.08 12.48 -8.96
C ASP A 245 -21.40 13.85 -9.63
N LYS A 246 -21.36 13.83 -10.97
CA LYS A 246 -21.70 14.81 -12.03
C LYS A 246 -21.26 16.29 -11.98
N LYS A 247 -21.11 16.97 -10.84
CA LYS A 247 -20.85 18.44 -10.87
C LYS A 247 -19.39 18.83 -11.11
N GLN A 248 -18.41 18.06 -10.63
CA GLN A 248 -16.99 18.42 -10.78
C GLN A 248 -16.39 17.99 -12.13
N ALA A 249 -16.86 16.87 -12.70
CA ALA A 249 -16.36 16.38 -13.99
C ALA A 249 -16.57 17.38 -15.15
N GLN A 250 -17.67 18.14 -15.14
CA GLN A 250 -17.95 19.16 -16.16
C GLN A 250 -17.08 20.41 -16.04
N GLN A 251 -16.64 20.76 -14.83
CA GLN A 251 -15.89 21.99 -14.58
C GLN A 251 -14.43 21.91 -15.07
N ILE A 252 -13.89 20.69 -15.20
CA ILE A 252 -12.52 20.43 -15.67
C ILE A 252 -12.47 20.12 -17.17
N MET A 253 -13.51 19.53 -17.77
CA MET A 253 -13.61 19.44 -19.24
C MET A 253 -13.54 20.83 -19.91
N LEU A 254 -13.94 21.89 -19.20
CA LEU A 254 -13.84 23.28 -19.64
C LEU A 254 -12.51 23.96 -19.26
N ARG A 255 -11.65 23.29 -18.49
CA ARG A 255 -10.34 23.79 -18.03
C ARG A 255 -9.22 22.82 -18.42
N LYS A 256 -9.20 22.39 -19.68
CA LYS A 256 -7.98 21.81 -20.27
C LYS A 256 -6.86 22.86 -20.14
N VAL A 257 -5.85 22.54 -19.36
CA VAL A 257 -4.49 23.07 -19.49
C VAL A 257 -3.66 21.97 -20.10
#